data_AF-A0AAE2BXS7-F1
#
_entry.id   AF-A0AAE2BXS7-F1
#
_cell.length_a   1.000
_cell.length_b   1.000
_cell.length_c   1.000
_cell.angle_alpha   90.00
_cell.angle_beta   90.00
_cell.angle_gamma   90.00
#
_symmetry.space_group_name_H-M   'P 1'
#
loop_
_entity.id
_entity.type
_entity.pdbx_description
1 polymer ?
#
loop_
_entity_poly.entity_id
_entity_poly.type
_entity_poly.pdbx_seq_one_letter_code
_entity_poly.pdbx_strand_id
1 'polypeptide(L)'
;MATTATTNATDQSSNSTKTVDSSLWWEPFSAFLTELESASGSSDLPQSLEKKLKDNHAWFLDTILQFKSPNQRSREALDSPRVKIGPHELIVQPEFKDTALKISSIMCLDEVQSYILVKRSMERNDAAASDIHPDILNLAVCYSLMDAWNSFHDEETGIGIQEKYVRIDVVEIICALVKNLPPSVNGAVMMSMGVTILTKMLRCLPSHVATMALKGNIFDVALRTNPFDVGPNSLSSGSWLLSGRLAKMLLIDLLDFTMNLLETGLETDTIFALTVFSLRYVLVNHEFWKYKVKYARWKVTLKVLEVMKKCIWSISSCQKLGDVVRDIMLSDSSIHSALFRIVCTTTPSLEKLYVSRLFDMLDIEGLHQAISSGLDVLVSMVYAFSKDQGIAVITELCEANKMKQLAPEIKEVCLLLLQITVMALYLEFCVIQICGIRPVLGHVETFSKEFRLLIRATEGHLFLKEPLRNLKQIVSFVYPELIQAEGLF
;
A
#
# COMPACT_ATOMS: atom_id res chain seq x y z
N MET A 1 -40.99 73.34 23.63
CA MET A 1 -39.63 73.90 23.52
C MET A 1 -38.80 73.23 24.62
N ALA A 2 -38.11 72.10 24.46
CA ALA A 2 -37.42 71.49 23.33
C ALA A 2 -36.35 72.40 22.73
N THR A 3 -35.10 72.23 23.19
CA THR A 3 -33.90 72.33 22.34
C THR A 3 -32.71 71.57 22.95
N THR A 4 -32.27 70.62 22.14
CA THR A 4 -31.11 69.73 22.12
C THR A 4 -29.74 70.41 22.19
N ALA A 5 -28.75 69.72 22.77
CA ALA A 5 -27.37 69.74 22.29
C ALA A 5 -26.66 68.41 22.62
N THR A 6 -26.67 67.52 21.62
CA THR A 6 -25.91 66.28 21.50
C THR A 6 -24.42 66.59 21.34
N THR A 7 -23.52 65.92 22.05
CA THR A 7 -22.12 65.79 21.64
C THR A 7 -21.75 64.32 21.60
N ASN A 8 -21.39 63.89 20.40
CA ASN A 8 -21.17 62.51 20.00
C ASN A 8 -19.91 61.93 20.65
N ALA A 9 -20.05 60.72 21.20
CA ALA A 9 -18.94 59.80 21.35
C ALA A 9 -18.56 59.32 19.95
N THR A 10 -17.38 59.72 19.48
CA THR A 10 -16.75 59.15 18.29
C THR A 10 -16.15 57.80 18.66
N ASP A 11 -16.82 56.73 18.25
CA ASP A 11 -16.24 55.40 18.09
C ASP A 11 -15.03 55.49 17.15
N GLN A 12 -13.83 55.42 17.70
CA GLN A 12 -12.62 55.09 16.94
C GLN A 12 -12.49 53.56 16.87
N SER A 13 -13.26 52.95 15.97
CA SER A 13 -12.90 51.65 15.41
C SER A 13 -11.80 51.88 14.37
N SER A 14 -10.55 51.79 14.81
CA SER A 14 -9.39 51.87 13.93
C SER A 14 -9.33 50.63 13.03
N ASN A 15 -9.71 50.79 11.75
CA ASN A 15 -9.38 49.85 10.67
C ASN A 15 -7.85 49.80 10.47
N SER A 16 -7.13 49.07 11.32
CA SER A 16 -5.67 49.05 11.34
C SER A 16 -5.09 48.00 10.38
N THR A 17 -4.99 48.30 9.08
CA THR A 17 -4.29 47.43 8.13
C THR A 17 -2.81 47.30 8.49
N LYS A 18 -2.30 46.06 8.62
CA LYS A 18 -0.89 45.76 8.89
C LYS A 18 -0.16 45.44 7.60
N THR A 19 1.06 45.94 7.43
CA THR A 19 1.87 45.70 6.23
C THR A 19 3.03 44.76 6.56
N VAL A 20 3.26 43.79 5.69
CA VAL A 20 4.35 42.80 5.79
C VAL A 20 5.15 42.75 4.48
N ASP A 21 6.27 42.04 4.52
CA ASP A 21 7.24 41.94 3.43
C ASP A 21 6.60 41.37 2.15
N SER A 22 6.85 41.99 0.99
CA SER A 22 6.31 41.58 -0.30
C SER A 22 6.78 40.21 -0.77
N SER A 23 7.96 39.76 -0.34
CA SER A 23 8.50 38.43 -0.67
C SER A 23 7.72 37.28 -0.03
N LEU A 24 6.80 37.57 0.90
CA LEU A 24 5.89 36.56 1.44
C LEU A 24 4.78 36.15 0.44
N TRP A 25 4.59 36.91 -0.65
CA TRP A 25 3.60 36.60 -1.67
C TRP A 25 4.21 35.86 -2.86
N TRP A 26 3.42 34.94 -3.44
CA TRP A 26 3.68 34.30 -4.73
C TRP A 26 2.37 34.13 -5.49
N GLU A 27 2.39 34.17 -6.82
CA GLU A 27 1.19 33.88 -7.61
C GLU A 27 0.85 32.38 -7.59
N PRO A 28 -0.44 31.99 -7.61
CA PRO A 28 -0.82 30.58 -7.75
C PRO A 28 -0.30 30.00 -9.07
N PHE A 29 0.61 29.02 -8.98
CA PHE A 29 1.21 28.39 -10.16
C PHE A 29 0.20 27.79 -11.13
N SER A 30 -0.95 27.32 -10.63
CA SER A 30 -2.02 26.79 -11.50
C SER A 30 -2.65 27.87 -12.39
N ALA A 31 -2.90 29.07 -11.86
CA ALA A 31 -3.45 30.17 -12.65
C ALA A 31 -2.44 30.64 -13.70
N PHE A 32 -1.17 30.68 -13.32
CA PHE A 32 -0.07 31.01 -14.21
C PHE A 32 0.12 29.96 -15.33
N LEU A 33 0.01 28.67 -15.01
CA LEU A 33 0.09 27.58 -15.99
C LEU A 33 -1.06 27.64 -17.01
N THR A 34 -2.30 27.91 -16.56
CA THR A 34 -3.44 28.09 -17.46
C THR A 34 -3.26 29.29 -18.41
N GLU A 35 -2.62 30.38 -17.95
CA GLU A 35 -2.28 31.53 -18.80
C GLU A 35 -1.20 31.17 -19.84
N LEU A 36 -0.21 30.36 -19.49
CA LEU A 36 0.82 29.86 -20.40
C LEU A 36 0.25 28.91 -21.47
N GLU A 37 -0.60 27.98 -21.06
CA GLU A 37 -1.26 27.03 -21.95
C GLU A 37 -2.18 27.74 -22.95
N SER A 38 -2.90 28.79 -22.51
CA SER A 38 -3.75 29.60 -23.40
C SER A 38 -2.97 30.56 -24.31
N ALA A 39 -1.74 30.92 -23.95
CA ALA A 39 -0.84 31.73 -24.77
C ALA A 39 -0.08 30.92 -25.85
N SER A 40 -0.08 29.59 -25.77
CA SER A 40 0.72 28.68 -26.62
C SER A 40 0.33 28.64 -28.11
N GLY A 41 -0.63 29.48 -28.55
CA GLY A 41 -1.03 29.64 -29.96
C GLY A 41 -0.46 30.88 -30.67
N SER A 42 0.33 31.72 -29.99
CA SER A 42 0.94 32.96 -30.51
C SER A 42 2.45 32.80 -30.67
N SER A 43 3.03 33.33 -31.75
CA SER A 43 4.49 33.31 -31.98
C SER A 43 5.26 34.21 -31.01
N ASP A 44 4.59 35.21 -30.41
CA ASP A 44 5.16 36.13 -29.43
C ASP A 44 4.45 35.99 -28.07
N LEU A 45 5.24 35.96 -26.99
CA LEU A 45 4.72 35.93 -25.62
C LEU A 45 4.14 37.30 -25.25
N PRO A 46 2.90 37.39 -24.72
CA PRO A 46 2.34 38.66 -24.28
C PRO A 46 3.24 39.37 -23.25
N GLN A 47 3.45 40.68 -23.38
CA GLN A 47 4.30 41.47 -22.46
C GLN A 47 3.87 41.36 -20.99
N SER A 48 2.58 41.15 -20.73
CA SER A 48 2.05 40.90 -19.40
C SER A 48 2.53 39.57 -18.81
N LEU A 49 2.66 38.53 -19.63
CA LEU A 49 3.12 37.21 -19.23
C LEU A 49 4.66 37.18 -19.08
N GLU A 50 5.38 37.89 -19.94
CA GLU A 50 6.83 38.12 -19.79
C GLU A 50 7.16 38.83 -18.47
N LYS A 51 6.37 39.86 -18.11
CA LYS A 51 6.51 40.54 -16.82
C LYS A 51 6.24 39.59 -15.65
N LYS A 52 5.15 38.81 -15.70
CA LYS A 52 4.83 37.82 -14.64
C LYS A 52 5.93 36.75 -14.49
N LEU A 53 6.55 36.30 -15.59
CA LEU A 53 7.70 35.38 -15.56
C LEU A 53 8.88 35.97 -14.79
N LYS A 54 9.22 37.24 -15.08
CA LYS A 54 10.31 37.95 -14.39
C LYS A 54 10.00 38.17 -12.92
N ASP A 55 8.78 38.60 -12.61
CA ASP A 55 8.35 38.90 -11.24
C ASP A 55 8.29 37.63 -10.35
N ASN A 56 8.04 36.45 -10.94
CA ASN A 56 8.00 35.17 -10.22
C ASN A 56 9.26 34.30 -10.42
N HIS A 57 10.30 34.81 -11.09
CA HIS A 57 11.50 34.04 -11.45
C HIS A 57 12.16 33.35 -10.24
N ALA A 58 12.31 34.07 -9.12
CA ALA A 58 12.87 33.50 -7.89
C ALA A 58 12.00 32.37 -7.31
N TRP A 59 10.68 32.49 -7.41
CA TRP A 59 9.75 31.43 -7.01
C TRP A 59 9.76 30.21 -7.94
N PHE A 60 10.13 30.37 -9.22
CA PHE A 60 10.31 29.24 -10.14
C PHE A 60 11.62 28.49 -9.92
N LEU A 61 12.70 29.21 -9.61
CA LEU A 61 14.01 28.58 -9.38
C LEU A 61 14.11 27.94 -8.00
N ASP A 62 13.67 28.69 -6.98
CA ASP A 62 13.98 28.36 -5.60
C ASP A 62 12.74 27.87 -4.84
N THR A 63 11.53 28.02 -5.40
CA THR A 63 10.20 27.60 -4.92
C THR A 63 10.07 27.47 -3.40
N ILE A 64 10.54 26.35 -2.85
CA ILE A 64 10.40 26.00 -1.43
C ILE A 64 11.29 26.92 -0.57
N LEU A 65 12.49 27.28 -1.03
CA LEU A 65 13.46 28.17 -0.35
C LEU A 65 12.98 29.61 -0.19
N GLN A 66 11.93 30.02 -0.92
CA GLN A 66 11.32 31.34 -0.78
C GLN A 66 10.30 31.42 0.37
N PHE A 67 9.93 30.27 0.96
CA PHE A 67 9.20 30.29 2.21
C PHE A 67 10.13 30.58 3.39
N LYS A 68 9.63 31.40 4.32
CA LYS A 68 10.40 31.93 5.44
C LYS A 68 10.04 31.22 6.73
N SER A 69 10.94 31.30 7.71
CA SER A 69 10.72 30.84 9.08
C SER A 69 9.64 31.67 9.80
N PRO A 70 9.10 31.19 10.94
CA PRO A 70 8.09 31.91 11.70
C PRO A 70 8.56 33.32 12.08
N ASN A 71 7.66 34.29 11.98
CA ASN A 71 7.96 35.69 12.19
C ASN A 71 6.89 36.34 13.05
N GLN A 72 7.30 36.85 14.20
CA GLN A 72 6.41 37.49 15.16
C GLN A 72 5.60 38.65 14.52
N ARG A 73 6.18 39.41 13.58
CA ARG A 73 5.46 40.47 12.86
C ARG A 73 4.38 39.91 11.94
N SER A 74 4.63 38.77 11.31
CA SER A 74 3.66 38.09 10.44
C SER A 74 2.53 37.48 11.27
N ARG A 75 2.84 36.91 12.44
CA ARG A 75 1.86 36.46 13.43
C ARG A 75 0.93 37.58 13.88
N GLU A 76 1.50 38.70 14.31
CA GLU A 76 0.75 39.89 14.76
C GLU A 76 -0.02 40.54 13.61
N ALA A 77 0.48 40.44 12.37
CA ALA A 77 -0.26 40.95 11.22
C ALA A 77 -1.59 40.22 11.03
N LEU A 78 -1.67 38.92 11.32
CA LEU A 78 -2.91 38.14 11.26
C LEU A 78 -3.90 38.47 12.39
N ASP A 79 -3.55 39.33 13.36
CA ASP A 79 -4.51 39.90 14.32
C ASP A 79 -5.32 41.06 13.71
N SER A 80 -4.84 41.63 12.60
CA SER A 80 -5.59 42.62 11.82
C SER A 80 -6.59 41.95 10.88
N PRO A 81 -7.77 42.56 10.64
CA PRO A 81 -8.71 42.07 9.61
C PRO A 81 -8.14 42.12 8.19
N ARG A 82 -7.13 42.96 7.94
CA ARG A 82 -6.50 43.16 6.62
C ARG A 82 -4.98 43.20 6.75
N VAL A 83 -4.30 42.43 5.89
CA VAL A 83 -2.85 42.37 5.79
C VAL A 83 -2.42 42.76 4.38
N LYS A 84 -1.53 43.73 4.27
CA LYS A 84 -0.96 44.17 3.00
C LYS A 84 0.40 43.52 2.77
N ILE A 85 0.58 42.90 1.60
CA ILE A 85 1.78 42.13 1.21
C ILE A 85 2.24 42.69 -0.14
N GLY A 86 3.13 43.68 -0.11
CA GLY A 86 3.49 44.45 -1.31
C GLY A 86 2.26 45.11 -1.97
N PRO A 87 1.99 44.86 -3.27
CA PRO A 87 0.79 45.37 -3.94
C PRO A 87 -0.49 44.58 -3.61
N HIS A 88 -0.37 43.44 -2.94
CA HIS A 88 -1.48 42.54 -2.64
C HIS A 88 -2.11 42.84 -1.28
N GLU A 89 -3.39 42.55 -1.15
CA GLU A 89 -4.12 42.70 0.11
C GLU A 89 -4.89 41.43 0.44
N LEU A 90 -4.74 40.99 1.68
CA LEU A 90 -5.29 39.76 2.19
C LEU A 90 -6.29 40.07 3.31
N ILE A 91 -7.54 39.66 3.09
CA ILE A 91 -8.58 39.68 4.12
C ILE A 91 -8.41 38.45 5.01
N VAL A 92 -8.25 38.69 6.30
CA VAL A 92 -8.07 37.65 7.32
C VAL A 92 -9.43 37.19 7.82
N GLN A 93 -9.70 35.91 7.64
CA GLN A 93 -10.86 35.21 8.17
C GLN A 93 -10.42 34.44 9.42
N PRO A 94 -11.07 34.65 10.58
CA PRO A 94 -10.70 33.97 11.82
C PRO A 94 -10.63 32.44 11.70
N GLU A 95 -11.53 31.86 10.90
CA GLU A 95 -11.63 30.41 10.66
C GLU A 95 -10.36 29.82 10.05
N PHE A 96 -9.69 30.56 9.16
CA PHE A 96 -8.47 30.11 8.50
C PHE A 96 -7.22 30.42 9.34
N LYS A 97 -7.29 31.45 10.18
CA LYS A 97 -6.17 31.87 11.03
C LYS A 97 -5.73 30.77 11.99
N ASP A 98 -6.64 30.16 12.73
CA ASP A 98 -6.29 29.14 13.72
C ASP A 98 -5.62 27.93 13.06
N THR A 99 -6.10 27.55 11.88
CA THR A 99 -5.51 26.47 11.06
C THR A 99 -4.15 26.87 10.52
N ALA A 100 -4.01 28.11 10.05
CA ALA A 100 -2.74 28.66 9.57
C ALA A 100 -1.68 28.75 10.66
N LEU A 101 -2.05 29.14 11.89
CA LEU A 101 -1.14 29.19 13.02
C LEU A 101 -0.70 27.77 13.46
N LYS A 102 -1.62 26.81 13.44
CA LYS A 102 -1.28 25.39 13.68
C LYS A 102 -0.31 24.88 12.62
N ILE A 103 -0.59 25.14 11.34
CA ILE A 103 0.28 24.76 10.23
C ILE A 103 1.65 25.44 10.37
N SER A 104 1.70 26.75 10.63
CA SER A 104 2.94 27.49 10.90
C SER A 104 3.75 26.84 12.02
N SER A 105 3.10 26.41 13.10
CA SER A 105 3.79 25.74 14.21
C SER A 105 4.30 24.32 13.89
N ILE A 106 3.58 23.58 13.06
CA ILE A 106 3.96 22.21 12.64
C ILE A 106 5.07 22.26 11.59
N MET A 107 5.04 23.28 10.75
CA MET A 107 5.81 23.35 9.51
C MET A 107 6.89 24.43 9.56
N CYS A 108 7.09 25.11 10.69
CA CYS A 108 8.06 26.20 10.84
C CYS A 108 7.98 27.26 9.72
N LEU A 109 6.76 27.67 9.37
CA LEU A 109 6.50 28.68 8.35
C LEU A 109 6.25 30.05 8.96
N ASP A 110 6.57 31.09 8.19
CA ASP A 110 5.96 32.40 8.34
C ASP A 110 4.43 32.27 8.37
N GLU A 111 3.83 32.92 9.36
CA GLU A 111 2.41 32.81 9.65
C GLU A 111 1.55 33.34 8.48
N VAL A 112 2.00 34.39 7.79
CA VAL A 112 1.28 34.95 6.64
C VAL A 112 1.36 34.00 5.44
N GLN A 113 2.52 33.39 5.18
CA GLN A 113 2.65 32.37 4.12
C GLN A 113 1.79 31.13 4.41
N SER A 114 1.76 30.68 5.67
CA SER A 114 0.85 29.62 6.13
C SER A 114 -0.61 29.96 5.88
N TYR A 115 -0.98 31.21 6.17
CA TYR A 115 -2.33 31.69 5.96
C TYR A 115 -2.71 31.73 4.48
N ILE A 116 -1.81 32.20 3.60
CA ILE A 116 -2.02 32.19 2.15
C ILE A 116 -2.28 30.76 1.65
N LEU A 117 -1.53 29.78 2.15
CA LEU A 117 -1.71 28.37 1.79
C LEU A 117 -3.08 27.84 2.20
N VAL A 118 -3.48 28.06 3.46
CA VAL A 118 -4.79 27.64 3.97
C VAL A 118 -5.91 28.29 3.17
N LYS A 119 -5.84 29.61 2.98
CA LYS A 119 -6.85 30.36 2.25
C LYS A 119 -7.01 29.85 0.82
N ARG A 120 -5.91 29.68 0.08
CA ARG A 120 -5.95 29.16 -1.31
C ARG A 120 -6.48 27.73 -1.40
N SER A 121 -6.19 26.91 -0.40
CA SER A 121 -6.73 25.55 -0.32
C SER A 121 -8.24 25.55 -0.10
N MET A 122 -8.78 26.51 0.65
CA MET A 122 -10.21 26.60 0.96
C MET A 122 -11.01 27.29 -0.15
N GLU A 123 -10.44 28.31 -0.82
CA GLU A 123 -11.09 28.99 -1.96
C GLU A 123 -11.28 28.06 -3.18
N ARG A 124 -10.51 26.98 -3.27
CA ARG A 124 -10.69 25.95 -4.32
C ARG A 124 -11.86 24.99 -4.01
N ASN A 125 -12.44 25.06 -2.81
CA ASN A 125 -13.48 24.14 -2.29
C ASN A 125 -14.92 24.71 -2.31
N ASP A 126 -15.28 25.59 -3.25
CA ASP A 126 -16.69 26.01 -3.45
C ASP A 126 -17.65 24.84 -3.83
N ALA A 127 -17.16 23.60 -3.83
CA ALA A 127 -17.96 22.38 -3.71
C ALA A 127 -17.61 21.63 -2.41
N ALA A 128 -18.42 21.85 -1.37
CA ALA A 128 -18.54 21.05 -0.14
C ALA A 128 -17.24 20.79 0.66
N ALA A 129 -17.19 21.39 1.86
CA ALA A 129 -16.20 21.12 2.89
C ALA A 129 -15.97 19.62 3.17
N SER A 130 -14.70 19.20 3.27
CA SER A 130 -14.14 18.40 4.40
C SER A 130 -12.84 17.62 4.12
N ASP A 131 -12.10 17.86 3.04
CA ASP A 131 -10.82 17.15 2.79
C ASP A 131 -9.60 18.09 2.66
N ILE A 132 -8.52 17.72 3.33
CA ILE A 132 -7.17 18.30 3.20
C ILE A 132 -6.57 17.82 1.87
N HIS A 133 -6.36 18.73 0.91
CA HIS A 133 -5.94 18.45 -0.46
C HIS A 133 -4.49 17.91 -0.54
N PRO A 134 -4.12 17.13 -1.59
CA PRO A 134 -2.74 16.71 -1.94
C PRO A 134 -1.66 17.79 -1.81
N ASP A 135 -2.01 19.07 -1.92
CA ASP A 135 -1.08 20.19 -1.82
C ASP A 135 -0.53 20.41 -0.40
N ILE A 136 -1.28 20.06 0.64
CA ILE A 136 -0.79 20.12 2.04
C ILE A 136 0.24 19.02 2.30
N LEU A 137 0.09 17.85 1.67
CA LEU A 137 1.06 16.76 1.77
C LEU A 137 2.33 17.07 0.95
N ASN A 138 2.17 17.62 -0.26
CA ASN A 138 3.30 18.12 -1.06
C ASN A 138 4.08 19.18 -0.26
N LEU A 139 3.39 20.08 0.43
CA LEU A 139 4.01 21.08 1.28
C LEU A 139 4.68 20.47 2.52
N ALA A 140 4.05 19.50 3.21
CA ALA A 140 4.61 18.75 4.34
C ALA A 140 5.91 18.04 3.97
N VAL A 141 5.96 17.45 2.78
CA VAL A 141 7.16 16.85 2.20
C VAL A 141 8.22 17.91 1.92
N CYS A 142 7.85 19.04 1.29
CA CYS A 142 8.74 20.18 1.04
C CYS A 142 9.36 20.77 2.31
N TYR A 143 8.65 20.74 3.42
CA TYR A 143 9.12 21.30 4.69
C TYR A 143 9.95 20.36 5.54
N SER A 144 9.60 19.08 5.55
CA SER A 144 10.45 18.07 6.15
C SER A 144 11.78 17.94 5.39
N LEU A 145 11.80 18.25 4.08
CA LEU A 145 13.03 18.45 3.28
C LEU A 145 13.88 19.61 3.81
N MET A 146 13.27 20.69 4.30
CA MET A 146 13.97 21.84 4.87
C MET A 146 14.41 21.65 6.34
N ASP A 147 13.60 21.00 7.17
CA ASP A 147 13.94 20.74 8.59
C ASP A 147 15.13 19.78 8.70
N ALA A 148 15.15 18.74 7.86
CA ALA A 148 16.31 17.86 7.71
C ALA A 148 17.56 18.67 7.30
N TRP A 149 17.44 19.54 6.28
CA TRP A 149 18.52 20.40 5.79
C TRP A 149 19.08 21.35 6.88
N ASN A 150 18.22 21.95 7.70
CA ASN A 150 18.65 22.84 8.78
C ASN A 150 19.35 22.09 9.92
N SER A 151 18.95 20.85 10.24
CA SER A 151 19.62 20.06 11.28
C SER A 151 21.05 19.63 10.90
N PHE A 152 21.37 19.55 9.60
CA PHE A 152 22.72 19.24 9.11
C PHE A 152 23.68 20.44 9.15
N HIS A 153 23.16 21.67 9.31
CA HIS A 153 23.98 22.87 9.37
C HIS A 153 24.41 23.29 10.77
N ASP A 154 23.90 22.65 11.82
CA ASP A 154 24.28 22.96 13.21
C ASP A 154 25.60 22.29 13.66
N GLU A 155 26.24 21.44 12.85
CA GLU A 155 27.49 20.76 13.22
C GLU A 155 28.76 21.15 12.43
N GLU A 156 28.72 22.03 11.42
CA GLU A 156 29.94 22.41 10.66
C GLU A 156 30.26 23.90 10.75
N THR A 157 30.80 24.32 11.90
CA THR A 157 31.70 25.48 11.95
C THR A 157 33.12 25.02 11.60
N GLY A 158 33.52 25.15 10.33
CA GLY A 158 34.89 24.79 9.94
C GLY A 158 35.24 24.91 8.47
N ILE A 159 35.38 26.15 7.98
CA ILE A 159 36.25 26.62 6.87
C ILE A 159 36.60 25.60 5.76
N GLY A 160 36.09 25.85 4.56
CA GLY A 160 36.65 25.33 3.32
C GLY A 160 35.58 25.09 2.27
N ILE A 161 35.50 25.99 1.29
CA ILE A 161 34.54 25.96 0.18
C ILE A 161 34.72 24.66 -0.61
N GLN A 162 33.84 23.70 -0.35
CA GLN A 162 33.46 22.65 -1.27
C GLN A 162 31.95 22.48 -1.11
N GLU A 163 31.18 23.04 -2.04
CA GLU A 163 29.72 22.90 -2.10
C GLU A 163 29.35 21.41 -2.21
N LYS A 164 29.25 20.76 -1.07
CA LYS A 164 28.76 19.40 -0.94
C LYS A 164 27.25 19.52 -0.77
N TYR A 165 26.53 19.61 -1.89
CA TYR A 165 25.06 19.59 -1.89
C TYR A 165 24.59 18.39 -1.04
N VAL A 166 24.03 18.65 0.14
CA VAL A 166 23.49 17.61 1.02
C VAL A 166 22.26 17.06 0.32
N ARG A 167 22.32 15.85 -0.24
CA ARG A 167 21.17 15.27 -0.95
C ARG A 167 20.02 15.10 0.04
N ILE A 168 18.97 15.90 -0.13
CA ILE A 168 17.78 15.75 0.69
C ILE A 168 17.03 14.48 0.28
N ASP A 169 16.80 13.61 1.24
CA ASP A 169 16.15 12.32 1.00
C ASP A 169 14.64 12.41 1.24
N VAL A 170 13.90 12.71 0.15
CA VAL A 170 12.43 12.78 0.13
C VAL A 170 11.79 11.53 0.76
N VAL A 171 12.41 10.36 0.61
CA VAL A 171 11.88 9.11 1.14
C VAL A 171 11.96 9.08 2.67
N GLU A 172 13.13 9.40 3.23
CA GLU A 172 13.36 9.46 4.68
C GLU A 172 12.35 10.39 5.36
N ILE A 173 12.06 11.50 4.69
CA ILE A 173 11.10 12.51 5.12
C ILE A 173 9.67 12.00 5.13
N ILE A 174 9.21 11.36 4.05
CA ILE A 174 7.87 10.79 4.02
C ILE A 174 7.75 9.72 5.10
N CYS A 175 8.79 8.91 5.30
CA CYS A 175 8.82 7.90 6.36
C CYS A 175 8.73 8.54 7.76
N ALA A 176 9.48 9.62 8.02
CA ALA A 176 9.42 10.35 9.29
C ALA A 176 8.04 10.99 9.53
N LEU A 177 7.45 11.60 8.51
CA LEU A 177 6.10 12.15 8.57
C LEU A 177 5.09 11.06 8.94
N VAL A 178 5.06 9.96 8.19
CA VAL A 178 4.15 8.84 8.42
C VAL A 178 4.28 8.30 9.86
N LYS A 179 5.51 8.17 10.35
CA LYS A 179 5.79 7.68 11.70
C LYS A 179 5.21 8.57 12.81
N ASN A 180 5.21 9.89 12.60
CA ASN A 180 4.86 10.88 13.62
C ASN A 180 3.38 11.30 13.58
N LEU A 181 2.56 10.71 12.71
CA LEU A 181 1.13 11.04 12.62
C LEU A 181 0.33 10.58 13.85
N PRO A 182 -0.68 11.34 14.30
CA PRO A 182 -1.51 10.97 15.45
C PRO A 182 -2.63 9.97 15.08
N PRO A 183 -3.00 9.01 15.96
CA PRO A 183 -4.03 7.98 15.74
C PRO A 183 -5.46 8.53 15.66
N SER A 184 -5.72 9.29 14.61
CA SER A 184 -6.97 9.98 14.30
C SER A 184 -7.42 9.63 12.87
N VAL A 185 -8.67 9.92 12.53
CA VAL A 185 -9.17 9.71 11.14
C VAL A 185 -8.31 10.49 10.15
N ASN A 186 -7.96 11.74 10.47
CA ASN A 186 -7.12 12.57 9.61
C ASN A 186 -5.69 12.04 9.51
N GLY A 187 -5.11 11.58 10.62
CA GLY A 187 -3.81 10.91 10.62
C GLY A 187 -3.80 9.63 9.78
N ALA A 188 -4.91 8.88 9.77
CA ALA A 188 -5.06 7.69 8.93
C ALA A 188 -5.06 8.04 7.44
N VAL A 189 -5.79 9.09 7.05
CA VAL A 189 -5.81 9.57 5.67
C VAL A 189 -4.41 10.01 5.24
N MET A 190 -3.71 10.79 6.06
CA MET A 190 -2.34 11.22 5.76
C MET A 190 -1.34 10.07 5.69
N MET A 191 -1.49 9.05 6.55
CA MET A 191 -0.67 7.84 6.51
C MET A 191 -0.93 7.03 5.24
N SER A 192 -2.20 6.88 4.82
CA SER A 192 -2.58 6.24 3.55
C SER A 192 -1.91 6.95 2.36
N MET A 193 -1.97 8.28 2.33
CA MET A 193 -1.33 9.07 1.29
C MET A 193 0.21 8.89 1.30
N GLY A 194 0.84 8.95 2.47
CA GLY A 194 2.28 8.74 2.61
C GLY A 194 2.71 7.35 2.14
N VAL A 195 2.01 6.29 2.56
CA VAL A 195 2.26 4.91 2.11
C VAL A 195 2.02 4.75 0.61
N THR A 196 1.01 5.41 0.05
CA THR A 196 0.74 5.41 -1.39
C THR A 196 1.88 6.05 -2.19
N ILE A 197 2.40 7.18 -1.72
CA ILE A 197 3.55 7.83 -2.35
C ILE A 197 4.78 6.95 -2.25
N LEU A 198 5.07 6.41 -1.06
CA LEU A 198 6.17 5.46 -0.88
C LEU A 198 6.01 4.26 -1.82
N THR A 199 4.80 3.72 -2.00
CA THR A 199 4.52 2.63 -2.95
C THR A 199 4.88 3.02 -4.39
N LYS A 200 4.52 4.23 -4.83
CA LYS A 200 4.88 4.73 -6.16
C LYS A 200 6.39 4.95 -6.30
N MET A 201 7.04 5.52 -5.28
CA MET A 201 8.48 5.74 -5.26
C MET A 201 9.26 4.42 -5.24
N LEU A 202 8.74 3.40 -4.56
CA LEU A 202 9.35 2.07 -4.46
C LEU A 202 9.50 1.41 -5.84
N ARG A 203 8.61 1.70 -6.80
CA ARG A 203 8.76 1.25 -8.19
C ARG A 203 9.92 1.91 -8.93
N CYS A 204 10.30 3.12 -8.52
CA CYS A 204 11.35 3.91 -9.16
C CYS A 204 12.72 3.72 -8.47
N LEU A 205 12.75 3.66 -7.14
CA LEU A 205 13.95 3.43 -6.33
C LEU A 205 13.72 2.32 -5.28
N PRO A 206 13.65 1.04 -5.69
CA PRO A 206 13.24 -0.06 -4.81
C PRO A 206 14.11 -0.23 -3.57
N SER A 207 15.44 -0.28 -3.75
CA SER A 207 16.39 -0.51 -2.67
C SER A 207 16.38 0.61 -1.64
N HIS A 208 16.37 1.85 -2.11
CA HIS A 208 16.41 3.04 -1.26
C HIS A 208 15.12 3.21 -0.46
N VAL A 209 13.97 3.13 -1.14
CA VAL A 209 12.65 3.29 -0.52
C VAL A 209 12.38 2.19 0.51
N ALA A 210 12.71 0.94 0.18
CA ALA A 210 12.55 -0.14 1.12
C ALA A 210 13.47 0.03 2.34
N THR A 211 14.75 0.36 2.13
CA THR A 211 15.69 0.54 3.24
C THR A 211 15.24 1.65 4.19
N MET A 212 14.81 2.80 3.66
CA MET A 212 14.36 3.91 4.49
C MET A 212 13.03 3.63 5.19
N ALA A 213 12.05 3.02 4.50
CA ALA A 213 10.78 2.67 5.11
C ALA A 213 10.93 1.65 6.24
N LEU A 214 11.82 0.66 6.06
CA LEU A 214 12.13 -0.36 7.05
C LEU A 214 12.92 0.24 8.24
N LYS A 215 13.95 1.04 7.97
CA LYS A 215 14.73 1.75 9.02
C LYS A 215 13.85 2.74 9.80
N GLY A 216 12.92 3.39 9.11
CA GLY A 216 11.97 4.34 9.69
C GLY A 216 10.97 3.71 10.65
N ASN A 217 10.82 2.37 10.64
CA ASN A 217 9.89 1.63 11.51
C ASN A 217 8.45 2.17 11.42
N ILE A 218 8.03 2.57 10.23
CA ILE A 218 6.73 3.23 9.98
C ILE A 218 5.52 2.32 10.34
N PHE A 219 5.76 1.02 10.54
CA PHE A 219 4.76 0.02 10.94
C PHE A 219 5.03 -0.64 12.32
N ASP A 220 6.12 -0.29 13.01
CA ASP A 220 6.58 -0.97 14.24
C ASP A 220 5.58 -0.82 15.40
N VAL A 221 4.94 0.36 15.51
CA VAL A 221 3.87 0.63 16.49
C VAL A 221 2.64 -0.28 16.28
N ALA A 222 2.45 -0.79 15.07
CA ALA A 222 1.30 -1.61 14.72
C ALA A 222 1.58 -3.13 14.75
N LEU A 223 2.86 -3.54 14.70
CA LEU A 223 3.30 -4.93 14.59
C LEU A 223 3.87 -5.51 15.89
N ARG A 224 4.36 -4.70 16.84
CA ARG A 224 4.90 -5.19 18.13
C ARG A 224 3.86 -5.71 19.12
N THR A 225 2.58 -5.41 18.91
CA THR A 225 1.51 -6.04 19.69
C THR A 225 1.25 -7.45 19.15
N ASN A 226 1.93 -8.43 19.72
CA ASN A 226 1.56 -9.84 19.58
C ASN A 226 0.09 -9.98 20.05
N PRO A 227 -0.86 -10.47 19.23
CA PRO A 227 -2.27 -10.55 19.63
C PRO A 227 -2.53 -11.54 20.78
N PHE A 228 -1.50 -12.26 21.23
CA PHE A 228 -1.58 -13.33 22.21
C PHE A 228 -0.83 -13.06 23.52
N ASP A 229 -0.13 -11.92 23.67
CA ASP A 229 0.65 -11.64 24.88
C ASP A 229 0.02 -10.51 25.70
N VAL A 230 -0.85 -10.90 26.64
CA VAL A 230 -1.53 -9.98 27.57
C VAL A 230 -0.70 -9.89 28.86
N GLY A 231 0.34 -9.05 28.83
CA GLY A 231 1.06 -8.63 30.04
C GLY A 231 0.35 -7.46 30.74
N PRO A 232 0.25 -7.39 32.08
CA PRO A 232 -0.64 -6.44 32.75
C PRO A 232 -0.22 -4.96 32.73
N ASN A 233 0.97 -4.61 32.21
CA ASN A 233 1.59 -3.29 32.47
C ASN A 233 2.14 -2.57 31.22
N SER A 234 1.41 -2.51 30.09
CA SER A 234 1.74 -1.55 29.02
C SER A 234 0.54 -0.69 28.61
N LEU A 235 0.33 0.43 29.31
CA LEU A 235 -0.50 1.53 28.84
C LEU A 235 0.40 2.59 28.20
N SER A 236 0.44 2.63 26.86
CA SER A 236 0.76 3.84 26.09
C SER A 236 0.38 3.68 24.60
N SER A 237 -0.70 4.35 24.22
CA SER A 237 -1.03 4.92 22.89
C SER A 237 -0.73 4.13 21.59
N GLY A 238 -1.81 3.67 20.92
CA GLY A 238 -1.93 3.82 19.45
C GLY A 238 -1.72 2.61 18.54
N SER A 239 -2.35 1.45 18.78
CA SER A 239 -2.32 0.36 17.79
C SER A 239 -3.30 0.62 16.63
N TRP A 240 -2.76 1.12 15.50
CA TRP A 240 -3.51 1.44 14.29
C TRP A 240 -4.17 0.23 13.61
N LEU A 241 -3.49 -0.93 13.63
CA LEU A 241 -3.95 -2.16 12.98
C LEU A 241 -4.93 -2.98 13.85
N LEU A 242 -4.89 -2.82 15.18
CA LEU A 242 -5.86 -3.44 16.10
C LEU A 242 -7.13 -2.60 16.27
N SER A 243 -7.04 -1.29 16.03
CA SER A 243 -8.19 -0.42 15.84
C SER A 243 -8.87 -0.77 14.51
N GLY A 244 -9.79 -1.74 14.51
CA GLY A 244 -10.48 -2.24 13.31
C GLY A 244 -11.22 -1.19 12.45
N ARG A 245 -11.21 0.09 12.82
CA ARG A 245 -11.60 1.23 11.97
C ARG A 245 -10.44 1.83 11.18
N LEU A 246 -9.27 2.02 11.80
CA LEU A 246 -8.08 2.60 11.17
C LEU A 246 -7.41 1.59 10.23
N ALA A 247 -7.35 0.32 10.65
CA ALA A 247 -6.87 -0.78 9.82
C ALA A 247 -7.58 -0.86 8.46
N LYS A 248 -8.88 -0.56 8.40
CA LYS A 248 -9.68 -0.60 7.16
C LYS A 248 -9.42 0.57 6.21
N MET A 249 -9.02 1.73 6.74
CA MET A 249 -8.72 2.92 5.92
C MET A 249 -7.35 2.80 5.25
N LEU A 250 -6.40 2.17 5.93
CA LEU A 250 -5.02 2.00 5.45
C LEU A 250 -4.80 0.69 4.69
N LEU A 251 -5.77 -0.23 4.73
CA LEU A 251 -5.51 -1.62 4.39
C LEU A 251 -5.05 -1.82 2.96
N ILE A 252 -5.73 -1.20 2.00
CA ILE A 252 -5.45 -1.42 0.58
C ILE A 252 -4.05 -0.89 0.26
N ASP A 253 -3.74 0.33 0.72
CA ASP A 253 -2.44 0.95 0.49
C ASP A 253 -1.31 0.18 1.18
N LEU A 254 -1.56 -0.37 2.38
CA LEU A 254 -0.60 -1.20 3.10
C LEU A 254 -0.35 -2.55 2.38
N LEU A 255 -1.42 -3.19 1.88
CA LEU A 255 -1.28 -4.43 1.11
C LEU A 255 -0.55 -4.17 -0.22
N ASP A 256 -0.85 -3.06 -0.90
CA ASP A 256 -0.12 -2.64 -2.10
C ASP A 256 1.36 -2.38 -1.79
N PHE A 257 1.67 -1.64 -0.71
CA PHE A 257 3.04 -1.42 -0.29
C PHE A 257 3.76 -2.75 0.02
N THR A 258 3.08 -3.67 0.72
CA THR A 258 3.61 -5.00 1.03
C THR A 258 3.95 -5.78 -0.24
N MET A 259 3.10 -5.77 -1.26
CA MET A 259 3.38 -6.43 -2.54
C MET A 259 4.63 -5.87 -3.24
N ASN A 260 4.77 -4.54 -3.26
CA ASN A 260 5.93 -3.91 -3.88
C ASN A 260 7.21 -4.14 -3.04
N LEU A 261 7.09 -4.26 -1.70
CA LEU A 261 8.22 -4.66 -0.85
C LEU A 261 8.67 -6.09 -1.14
N LEU A 262 7.75 -7.02 -1.36
CA LEU A 262 8.07 -8.41 -1.72
C LEU A 262 8.88 -8.49 -3.03
N GLU A 263 8.64 -7.57 -3.98
CA GLU A 263 9.43 -7.49 -5.22
C GLU A 263 10.88 -7.09 -5.01
N THR A 264 11.20 -6.43 -3.90
CA THR A 264 12.59 -6.02 -3.62
C THR A 264 13.50 -7.18 -3.23
N GLY A 265 12.92 -8.32 -2.84
CA GLY A 265 13.67 -9.50 -2.38
C GLY A 265 14.35 -9.33 -1.02
N LEU A 266 14.05 -8.25 -0.28
CA LEU A 266 14.62 -8.02 1.05
C LEU A 266 13.98 -8.97 2.08
N GLU A 267 14.83 -9.65 2.85
CA GLU A 267 14.40 -10.55 3.94
C GLU A 267 14.54 -9.86 5.30
N THR A 268 13.52 -9.10 5.69
CA THR A 268 13.49 -8.41 7.00
C THR A 268 12.29 -8.84 7.84
N ASP A 269 12.43 -8.77 9.16
CA ASP A 269 11.37 -9.14 10.11
C ASP A 269 10.07 -8.35 9.86
N THR A 270 10.18 -7.09 9.45
CA THR A 270 9.03 -6.25 9.10
C THR A 270 8.28 -6.80 7.88
N ILE A 271 8.99 -7.26 6.84
CA ILE A 271 8.36 -7.86 5.66
C ILE A 271 7.65 -9.15 6.05
N PHE A 272 8.28 -10.00 6.87
CA PHE A 272 7.64 -11.21 7.39
C PHE A 272 6.39 -10.88 8.20
N ALA A 273 6.46 -9.89 9.07
CA ALA A 273 5.33 -9.46 9.89
C ALA A 273 4.18 -8.90 9.03
N LEU A 274 4.47 -8.12 7.98
CA LEU A 274 3.47 -7.63 7.02
C LEU A 274 2.85 -8.76 6.20
N THR A 275 3.65 -9.75 5.77
CA THR A 275 3.15 -10.95 5.10
C THR A 275 2.23 -11.74 6.03
N VAL A 276 2.67 -12.04 7.25
CA VAL A 276 1.86 -12.76 8.26
C VAL A 276 0.58 -11.99 8.57
N PHE A 277 0.66 -10.68 8.75
CA PHE A 277 -0.52 -9.82 8.96
C PHE A 277 -1.50 -9.92 7.79
N SER A 278 -1.01 -9.81 6.55
CA SER A 278 -1.83 -9.92 5.34
C SER A 278 -2.53 -11.29 5.27
N LEU A 279 -1.79 -12.37 5.52
CA LEU A 279 -2.32 -13.73 5.39
C LEU A 279 -3.16 -14.16 6.59
N ARG A 280 -2.60 -14.18 7.80
CA ARG A 280 -3.29 -14.73 8.98
C ARG A 280 -4.34 -13.79 9.55
N TYR A 281 -4.18 -12.48 9.41
CA TYR A 281 -5.15 -11.53 9.95
C TYR A 281 -6.14 -11.07 8.89
N VAL A 282 -5.67 -10.48 7.77
CA VAL A 282 -6.59 -9.89 6.79
C VAL A 282 -7.40 -10.96 6.06
N LEU A 283 -6.77 -11.97 5.45
CA LEU A 283 -7.50 -13.02 4.72
C LEU A 283 -8.50 -13.75 5.63
N VAL A 284 -8.11 -14.10 6.85
CA VAL A 284 -8.98 -14.87 7.75
C VAL A 284 -10.17 -14.04 8.21
N ASN A 285 -9.98 -12.73 8.44
CA ASN A 285 -11.00 -11.89 9.08
C ASN A 285 -11.82 -11.00 8.13
N HIS A 286 -11.40 -10.82 6.86
CA HIS A 286 -12.03 -9.87 5.94
C HIS A 286 -13.54 -10.08 5.77
N GLU A 287 -14.02 -11.32 5.82
CA GLU A 287 -15.43 -11.68 5.68
C GLU A 287 -16.28 -11.21 6.88
N PHE A 288 -15.71 -11.20 8.09
CA PHE A 288 -16.41 -10.88 9.33
C PHE A 288 -16.46 -9.38 9.63
N TRP A 289 -15.79 -8.57 8.82
CA TRP A 289 -15.75 -7.13 9.00
C TRP A 289 -17.05 -6.44 8.57
N LYS A 290 -17.45 -5.43 9.34
CA LYS A 290 -18.51 -4.50 8.94
C LYS A 290 -17.98 -3.50 7.90
N TYR A 291 -18.52 -3.54 6.70
CA TYR A 291 -18.23 -2.58 5.62
C TYR A 291 -19.34 -1.56 5.51
N LYS A 292 -18.98 -0.27 5.32
CA LYS A 292 -19.96 0.78 5.02
C LYS A 292 -20.64 0.53 3.66
N VAL A 293 -19.87 0.01 2.71
CA VAL A 293 -20.31 -0.31 1.35
C VAL A 293 -19.98 -1.76 1.07
N LYS A 294 -20.97 -2.57 0.67
CA LYS A 294 -20.82 -4.02 0.53
C LYS A 294 -19.69 -4.41 -0.42
N TYR A 295 -19.62 -3.80 -1.61
CA TYR A 295 -18.59 -4.14 -2.60
C TYR A 295 -17.15 -3.85 -2.14
N ALA A 296 -16.97 -2.97 -1.13
CA ALA A 296 -15.65 -2.69 -0.58
C ALA A 296 -15.01 -3.93 0.05
N ARG A 297 -15.81 -4.90 0.50
CA ARG A 297 -15.35 -6.23 0.93
C ARG A 297 -14.53 -6.89 -0.18
N TRP A 298 -15.07 -6.93 -1.40
CA TRP A 298 -14.43 -7.60 -2.52
C TRP A 298 -13.12 -6.94 -2.92
N LYS A 299 -13.00 -5.62 -2.81
CA LYS A 299 -11.73 -4.91 -3.00
C LYS A 299 -10.64 -5.41 -2.05
N VAL A 300 -10.99 -5.58 -0.76
CA VAL A 300 -10.06 -6.13 0.23
C VAL A 300 -9.74 -7.60 -0.05
N THR A 301 -10.76 -8.42 -0.34
CA THR A 301 -10.57 -9.85 -0.69
C THR A 301 -9.62 -10.01 -1.86
N LEU A 302 -9.86 -9.29 -2.95
CA LEU A 302 -9.02 -9.35 -4.15
C LEU A 302 -7.59 -8.92 -3.85
N LYS A 303 -7.42 -7.83 -3.10
CA LYS A 303 -6.10 -7.31 -2.75
C LYS A 303 -5.30 -8.28 -1.89
N VAL A 304 -5.92 -8.94 -0.91
CA VAL A 304 -5.21 -9.95 -0.10
C VAL A 304 -4.88 -11.21 -0.90
N LEU A 305 -5.74 -11.62 -1.83
CA LEU A 305 -5.45 -12.72 -2.76
C LEU A 305 -4.29 -12.38 -3.72
N GLU A 306 -4.18 -11.12 -4.17
CA GLU A 306 -3.01 -10.66 -4.94
C GLU A 306 -1.72 -10.76 -4.12
N VAL A 307 -1.75 -10.35 -2.85
CA VAL A 307 -0.60 -10.51 -1.93
C VAL A 307 -0.23 -11.99 -1.79
N MET A 308 -1.22 -12.89 -1.67
CA MET A 308 -0.98 -14.34 -1.62
C MET A 308 -0.27 -14.85 -2.87
N LYS A 309 -0.77 -14.51 -4.07
CA LYS A 309 -0.14 -14.88 -5.34
C LYS A 309 1.30 -14.38 -5.39
N LYS A 310 1.53 -13.14 -4.98
CA LYS A 310 2.86 -12.54 -4.95
C LYS A 310 3.80 -13.25 -3.98
N CYS A 311 3.31 -13.63 -2.80
CA CYS A 311 4.06 -14.44 -1.84
C CYS A 311 4.46 -15.77 -2.46
N ILE A 312 3.54 -16.48 -3.13
CA ILE A 312 3.82 -17.78 -3.78
C ILE A 312 4.89 -17.64 -4.87
N TRP A 313 4.82 -16.59 -5.69
CA TRP A 313 5.86 -16.32 -6.69
C TRP A 313 7.22 -15.95 -6.11
N SER A 314 7.26 -15.39 -4.90
CA SER A 314 8.51 -14.95 -4.26
C SER A 314 9.23 -16.06 -3.49
N ILE A 315 8.66 -17.28 -3.44
CA ILE A 315 9.25 -18.42 -2.71
C ILE A 315 10.55 -18.88 -3.34
N SER A 316 10.67 -18.81 -4.66
CA SER A 316 11.90 -19.19 -5.37
C SER A 316 13.02 -18.16 -5.22
N SER A 317 12.69 -16.90 -4.92
CA SER A 317 13.66 -15.81 -4.81
C SER A 317 14.11 -15.51 -3.38
N CYS A 318 13.32 -15.88 -2.36
CA CYS A 318 13.58 -15.58 -0.95
C CYS A 318 13.42 -16.84 -0.09
N GLN A 319 14.52 -17.38 0.44
CA GLN A 319 14.53 -18.64 1.18
C GLN A 319 13.76 -18.55 2.51
N LYS A 320 14.07 -17.55 3.35
CA LYS A 320 13.42 -17.42 4.67
C LYS A 320 11.94 -17.06 4.54
N LEU A 321 11.63 -16.14 3.63
CA LEU A 321 10.25 -15.80 3.32
C LEU A 321 9.51 -17.02 2.78
N GLY A 322 10.16 -17.78 1.90
CA GLY A 322 9.62 -18.99 1.29
C GLY A 322 9.22 -20.03 2.32
N ASP A 323 10.03 -20.24 3.36
CA ASP A 323 9.71 -21.15 4.46
C ASP A 323 8.48 -20.70 5.25
N VAL A 324 8.41 -19.41 5.61
CA VAL A 324 7.25 -18.84 6.32
C VAL A 324 5.98 -18.93 5.49
N VAL A 325 6.05 -18.56 4.21
CA VAL A 325 4.90 -18.63 3.29
C VAL A 325 4.47 -20.07 3.10
N ARG A 326 5.41 -21.01 2.93
CA ARG A 326 5.10 -22.44 2.77
C ARG A 326 4.40 -23.00 4.01
N ASP A 327 4.87 -22.68 5.21
CA ASP A 327 4.22 -23.08 6.46
C ASP A 327 2.79 -22.53 6.56
N ILE A 328 2.59 -21.23 6.30
CA ILE A 328 1.25 -20.62 6.34
C ILE A 328 0.33 -21.27 5.28
N MET A 329 0.83 -21.47 4.06
CA MET A 329 0.01 -21.96 2.95
C MET A 329 -0.31 -23.46 3.06
N LEU A 330 0.56 -24.28 3.67
CA LEU A 330 0.35 -25.73 3.77
C LEU A 330 -0.20 -26.18 5.12
N SER A 331 0.15 -25.50 6.21
CA SER A 331 -0.13 -25.97 7.57
C SER A 331 -1.30 -25.23 8.22
N ASP A 332 -1.63 -24.02 7.78
CA ASP A 332 -2.63 -23.18 8.45
C ASP A 332 -4.06 -23.43 7.94
N SER A 333 -4.82 -24.21 8.71
CA SER A 333 -6.21 -24.56 8.39
C SER A 333 -7.15 -23.35 8.30
N SER A 334 -6.82 -22.24 8.98
CA SER A 334 -7.62 -21.01 8.93
C SER A 334 -7.52 -20.34 7.55
N ILE A 335 -6.34 -20.41 6.92
CA ILE A 335 -6.08 -19.93 5.56
C ILE A 335 -6.86 -20.77 4.56
N HIS A 336 -6.77 -22.11 4.66
CA HIS A 336 -7.53 -23.01 3.78
C HIS A 336 -9.03 -22.77 3.89
N SER A 337 -9.53 -22.67 5.12
CA SER A 337 -10.95 -22.40 5.38
C SER A 337 -11.39 -21.07 4.76
N ALA A 338 -10.58 -20.01 4.87
CA ALA A 338 -10.88 -18.73 4.26
C ALA A 338 -10.91 -18.80 2.72
N LEU A 339 -9.94 -19.47 2.09
CA LEU A 339 -9.92 -19.67 0.63
C LEU A 339 -11.13 -20.48 0.14
N PHE A 340 -11.48 -21.57 0.83
CA PHE A 340 -12.65 -22.37 0.47
C PHE A 340 -13.95 -21.61 0.68
N ARG A 341 -14.06 -20.74 1.71
CA ARG A 341 -15.25 -19.87 1.85
C ARG A 341 -15.38 -18.87 0.70
N ILE A 342 -14.27 -18.39 0.14
CA ILE A 342 -14.28 -17.49 -1.02
C ILE A 342 -14.72 -18.25 -2.28
N VAL A 343 -14.12 -19.42 -2.54
CA VAL A 343 -14.30 -20.16 -3.80
C VAL A 343 -15.57 -21.00 -3.81
N CYS A 344 -15.94 -21.60 -2.68
CA CYS A 344 -17.10 -22.47 -2.56
C CYS A 344 -18.35 -21.67 -2.20
N THR A 345 -19.01 -21.12 -3.23
CA THR A 345 -20.35 -20.54 -3.05
C THR A 345 -21.40 -21.64 -3.11
N THR A 346 -22.25 -21.75 -2.08
CA THR A 346 -23.32 -22.76 -2.06
C THR A 346 -24.43 -22.41 -3.04
N THR A 347 -25.13 -23.41 -3.59
CA THR A 347 -26.29 -23.20 -4.48
C THR A 347 -27.35 -22.26 -3.87
N PRO A 348 -27.74 -22.39 -2.59
CA PRO A 348 -28.67 -21.45 -1.96
C PRO A 348 -28.13 -20.01 -1.86
N SER A 349 -26.80 -19.84 -1.69
CA SER A 349 -26.18 -18.51 -1.70
C SER A 349 -26.24 -17.89 -3.10
N LEU A 350 -26.02 -18.67 -4.15
CA LEU A 350 -26.11 -18.23 -5.54
C LEU A 350 -27.55 -17.85 -5.93
N GLU A 351 -28.52 -18.67 -5.55
CA GLU A 351 -29.95 -18.40 -5.78
C GLU A 351 -30.40 -17.12 -5.07
N LYS A 352 -29.93 -16.89 -3.84
CA LYS A 352 -30.21 -15.66 -3.09
C LYS A 352 -29.60 -14.42 -3.76
N LEU A 353 -28.44 -14.55 -4.39
CA LEU A 353 -27.81 -13.47 -5.17
C LEU A 353 -28.61 -13.14 -6.44
N TYR A 354 -29.13 -14.17 -7.12
CA TYR A 354 -29.91 -14.01 -8.36
C TYR A 354 -31.31 -13.41 -8.12
N VAL A 355 -31.97 -13.79 -7.02
CA VAL A 355 -33.37 -13.42 -6.74
C VAL A 355 -33.48 -12.13 -5.93
N SER A 356 -32.45 -11.76 -5.16
CA SER A 356 -32.53 -10.62 -4.26
C SER A 356 -32.14 -9.29 -4.92
N ARG A 357 -33.08 -8.34 -4.94
CA ARG A 357 -32.85 -6.93 -5.31
C ARG A 357 -31.88 -6.18 -4.38
N LEU A 358 -31.31 -6.83 -3.36
CA LEU A 358 -30.41 -6.25 -2.37
C LEU A 358 -28.92 -6.33 -2.75
N PHE A 359 -28.60 -6.96 -3.89
CA PHE A 359 -27.24 -7.05 -4.41
C PHE A 359 -27.10 -6.14 -5.63
N ASP A 360 -26.10 -5.27 -5.56
CA ASP A 360 -25.71 -4.40 -6.66
C ASP A 360 -24.90 -5.21 -7.69
N MET A 361 -24.88 -4.78 -8.96
CA MET A 361 -24.10 -5.43 -10.03
C MET A 361 -22.61 -5.53 -9.64
N LEU A 362 -22.09 -4.52 -8.93
CA LEU A 362 -20.73 -4.49 -8.41
C LEU A 362 -20.44 -5.57 -7.36
N ASP A 363 -21.45 -6.00 -6.58
CA ASP A 363 -21.29 -7.07 -5.60
C ASP A 363 -21.16 -8.43 -6.27
N ILE A 364 -21.87 -8.66 -7.38
CA ILE A 364 -21.81 -9.91 -8.16
C ILE A 364 -20.48 -10.00 -8.90
N GLU A 365 -20.08 -8.92 -9.58
CA GLU A 365 -18.79 -8.85 -10.28
C GLU A 365 -17.61 -9.06 -9.31
N GLY A 366 -17.65 -8.39 -8.15
CA GLY A 366 -16.63 -8.56 -7.12
C GLY A 366 -16.54 -9.98 -6.57
N LEU A 367 -17.68 -10.67 -6.40
CA LEU A 367 -17.71 -12.08 -6.01
C LEU A 367 -17.11 -12.97 -7.10
N HIS A 368 -17.48 -12.77 -8.36
CA HIS A 368 -16.94 -13.53 -9.48
C HIS A 368 -15.42 -13.42 -9.55
N GLN A 369 -14.90 -12.20 -9.49
CA GLN A 369 -13.45 -11.94 -9.48
C GLN A 369 -12.77 -12.58 -8.27
N ALA A 370 -13.40 -12.55 -7.09
CA ALA A 370 -12.85 -13.15 -5.88
C ALA A 370 -12.78 -14.68 -5.99
N ILE A 371 -13.80 -15.34 -6.55
CA ILE A 371 -13.80 -16.78 -6.82
C ILE A 371 -12.68 -17.13 -7.79
N SER A 372 -12.59 -16.43 -8.94
CA SER A 372 -11.56 -16.67 -9.95
C SER A 372 -10.15 -16.47 -9.37
N SER A 373 -9.92 -15.38 -8.64
CA SER A 373 -8.62 -15.11 -8.02
C SER A 373 -8.29 -16.12 -6.90
N GLY A 374 -9.29 -16.58 -6.14
CA GLY A 374 -9.13 -17.62 -5.13
C GLY A 374 -8.77 -18.97 -5.73
N LEU A 375 -9.40 -19.35 -6.85
CA LEU A 375 -9.04 -20.53 -7.63
C LEU A 375 -7.61 -20.46 -8.13
N ASP A 376 -7.20 -19.32 -8.71
CA ASP A 376 -5.82 -19.12 -9.15
C ASP A 376 -4.82 -19.28 -8.00
N VAL A 377 -5.13 -18.79 -6.80
CA VAL A 377 -4.30 -18.98 -5.59
C VAL A 377 -4.20 -20.47 -5.26
N LEU A 378 -5.32 -21.19 -5.21
CA LEU A 378 -5.33 -22.63 -4.92
C LEU A 378 -4.52 -23.42 -5.96
N VAL A 379 -4.65 -23.07 -7.23
CA VAL A 379 -3.85 -23.67 -8.32
C VAL A 379 -2.38 -23.35 -8.16
N SER A 380 -2.04 -22.11 -7.82
CA SER A 380 -0.67 -21.69 -7.57
C SER A 380 -0.07 -22.40 -6.36
N MET A 381 -0.86 -22.62 -5.30
CA MET A 381 -0.44 -23.39 -4.13
C MET A 381 -0.19 -24.86 -4.50
N VAL A 382 -1.13 -25.47 -5.22
CA VAL A 382 -0.98 -26.83 -5.73
C VAL A 382 0.28 -26.97 -6.60
N TYR A 383 0.51 -26.01 -7.49
CA TYR A 383 1.67 -26.01 -8.38
C TYR A 383 2.98 -25.81 -7.61
N ALA A 384 3.04 -24.79 -6.74
CA ALA A 384 4.25 -24.43 -6.00
C ALA A 384 4.61 -25.42 -4.88
N PHE A 385 3.63 -26.18 -4.38
CA PHE A 385 3.80 -26.97 -3.16
C PHE A 385 3.44 -28.44 -3.25
N SER A 386 2.54 -28.87 -4.16
CA SER A 386 1.94 -30.21 -4.06
C SER A 386 2.39 -31.22 -5.11
N LYS A 387 2.93 -30.78 -6.26
CA LYS A 387 3.30 -31.72 -7.33
C LYS A 387 4.68 -32.32 -7.11
N ASP A 388 5.71 -31.49 -7.02
CA ASP A 388 7.08 -32.00 -6.95
C ASP A 388 7.43 -32.54 -5.56
N GLN A 389 6.97 -31.89 -4.49
CA GLN A 389 7.25 -32.35 -3.12
C GLN A 389 6.52 -33.63 -2.76
N GLY A 390 5.25 -33.78 -3.15
CA GLY A 390 4.50 -35.02 -2.93
C GLY A 390 5.15 -36.19 -3.67
N ILE A 391 5.54 -35.98 -4.93
CA ILE A 391 6.24 -36.96 -5.76
C ILE A 391 7.61 -37.30 -5.16
N ALA A 392 8.41 -36.31 -4.76
CA ALA A 392 9.74 -36.51 -4.18
C ALA A 392 9.67 -37.27 -2.84
N VAL A 393 8.75 -36.91 -1.94
CA VAL A 393 8.58 -37.59 -0.64
C VAL A 393 8.16 -39.05 -0.85
N ILE A 394 7.21 -39.34 -1.74
CA ILE A 394 6.82 -40.72 -2.04
C ILE A 394 7.99 -41.49 -2.64
N THR A 395 8.73 -40.86 -3.56
CA THR A 395 9.93 -41.44 -4.18
C THR A 395 10.95 -41.82 -3.11
N GLU A 396 11.34 -40.89 -2.24
CA GLU A 396 12.31 -41.11 -1.16
C GLU A 396 11.85 -42.20 -0.18
N LEU A 397 10.59 -42.17 0.25
CA LEU A 397 10.02 -43.16 1.16
C LEU A 397 10.01 -44.56 0.55
N CYS A 398 9.69 -44.68 -0.75
CA CYS A 398 9.71 -45.97 -1.44
C CYS A 398 11.15 -46.44 -1.69
N GLU A 399 12.07 -45.56 -2.11
CA GLU A 399 13.48 -45.91 -2.32
C GLU A 399 14.17 -46.37 -1.04
N ALA A 400 13.98 -45.64 0.06
CA ALA A 400 14.54 -45.99 1.37
C ALA A 400 14.06 -47.36 1.89
N ASN A 401 12.92 -47.86 1.37
CA ASN A 401 12.27 -49.08 1.83
C ASN A 401 12.08 -50.12 0.72
N LYS A 402 12.79 -50.03 -0.42
CA LYS A 402 12.68 -50.95 -1.58
C LYS A 402 12.79 -52.45 -1.22
N MET A 403 13.42 -52.78 -0.10
CA MET A 403 13.64 -54.16 0.37
C MET A 403 12.96 -54.48 1.71
N LYS A 404 12.15 -53.56 2.26
CA LYS A 404 11.50 -53.69 3.58
C LYS A 404 9.99 -53.56 3.44
N GLN A 405 9.25 -54.25 4.32
CA GLN A 405 7.81 -54.07 4.40
C GLN A 405 7.53 -52.68 5.00
N LEU A 406 6.91 -51.78 4.21
CA LEU A 406 6.53 -50.46 4.70
C LEU A 406 5.60 -50.57 5.92
N ALA A 407 5.88 -49.77 6.93
CA ALA A 407 4.96 -49.54 8.04
C ALA A 407 3.61 -49.01 7.50
N PRO A 408 2.48 -49.39 8.11
CA PRO A 408 1.14 -49.02 7.64
C PRO A 408 0.95 -47.49 7.58
N GLU A 409 1.53 -46.74 8.50
CA GLU A 409 1.48 -45.28 8.54
C GLU A 409 2.16 -44.65 7.31
N ILE A 410 3.29 -45.21 6.87
CA ILE A 410 4.00 -44.75 5.67
C ILE A 410 3.16 -45.04 4.42
N LYS A 411 2.46 -46.18 4.37
CA LYS A 411 1.57 -46.50 3.25
C LYS A 411 0.43 -45.49 3.16
N GLU A 412 -0.20 -45.15 4.29
CA GLU A 412 -1.27 -44.14 4.33
C GLU A 412 -0.78 -42.77 3.88
N VAL A 413 0.41 -42.34 4.33
CA VAL A 413 1.03 -41.08 3.88
C VAL A 413 1.29 -41.10 2.38
N CYS A 414 1.86 -42.18 1.83
CA CYS A 414 2.10 -42.30 0.39
C CYS A 414 0.79 -42.27 -0.42
N LEU A 415 -0.27 -42.94 0.06
CA LEU A 415 -1.58 -42.92 -0.58
C LEU A 415 -2.20 -41.52 -0.57
N LEU A 416 -2.16 -40.84 0.59
CA LEU A 416 -2.69 -39.50 0.75
C LEU A 416 -1.96 -38.50 -0.14
N LEU A 417 -0.62 -38.52 -0.14
CA LEU A 417 0.20 -37.65 -0.98
C LEU A 417 -0.06 -37.90 -2.46
N LEU A 418 -0.14 -39.17 -2.90
CA LEU A 418 -0.42 -39.46 -4.30
C LEU A 418 -1.83 -39.00 -4.70
N GLN A 419 -2.82 -39.17 -3.82
CA GLN A 419 -4.18 -38.70 -4.05
C GLN A 419 -4.25 -37.17 -4.12
N ILE A 420 -3.51 -36.46 -3.26
CA ILE A 420 -3.38 -35.00 -3.32
C ILE A 420 -2.75 -34.59 -4.66
N THR A 421 -1.67 -35.26 -5.10
CA THR A 421 -1.03 -34.99 -6.40
C THR A 421 -1.99 -35.24 -7.57
N VAL A 422 -2.79 -36.30 -7.53
CA VAL A 422 -3.81 -36.59 -8.56
C VAL A 422 -4.87 -35.49 -8.57
N MET A 423 -5.43 -35.11 -7.41
CA MET A 423 -6.44 -34.04 -7.32
C MET A 423 -5.88 -32.69 -7.78
N ALA A 424 -4.63 -32.41 -7.45
CA ALA A 424 -3.88 -31.25 -7.92
C ALA A 424 -3.78 -31.17 -9.45
N LEU A 425 -3.50 -32.30 -10.11
CA LEU A 425 -3.45 -32.39 -11.57
C LEU A 425 -4.83 -32.30 -12.20
N TYR A 426 -5.88 -32.81 -11.55
CA TYR A 426 -7.27 -32.60 -11.99
C TYR A 426 -7.66 -31.13 -11.94
N LEU A 427 -7.27 -30.41 -10.88
CA LEU A 427 -7.52 -28.97 -10.77
C LEU A 427 -6.79 -28.21 -11.88
N GLU A 428 -5.52 -28.53 -12.14
CA GLU A 428 -4.78 -27.95 -13.26
C GLU A 428 -5.43 -28.26 -14.61
N PHE A 429 -5.89 -29.51 -14.82
CA PHE A 429 -6.60 -29.88 -16.03
C PHE A 429 -7.88 -29.04 -16.22
N CYS A 430 -8.67 -28.86 -15.16
CA CYS A 430 -9.86 -28.00 -15.19
C CYS A 430 -9.48 -26.56 -15.60
N VAL A 431 -8.40 -26.02 -15.06
CA VAL A 431 -7.91 -24.67 -15.40
C VAL A 431 -7.46 -24.58 -16.86
N ILE A 432 -6.73 -25.59 -17.36
CA ILE A 432 -6.33 -25.65 -18.77
C ILE A 432 -7.57 -25.63 -19.67
N GLN A 433 -8.61 -26.40 -19.34
CA GLN A 433 -9.85 -26.48 -20.12
C GLN A 433 -10.67 -25.18 -20.07
N ILE A 434 -10.78 -24.55 -18.89
CA ILE A 434 -11.61 -23.36 -18.69
C ILE A 434 -10.89 -22.10 -19.18
N CYS A 435 -9.62 -21.93 -18.81
CA CYS A 435 -8.88 -20.70 -19.01
C CYS A 435 -7.97 -20.73 -20.26
N GLY A 436 -7.74 -21.90 -20.86
CA GLY A 436 -6.83 -22.06 -22.01
C GLY A 436 -5.35 -21.82 -21.66
N ILE A 437 -5.01 -21.68 -20.39
CA ILE A 437 -3.64 -21.43 -19.91
C ILE A 437 -2.90 -22.76 -19.89
N ARG A 438 -1.78 -22.85 -20.62
CA ARG A 438 -0.92 -24.05 -20.60
C ARG A 438 0.21 -23.92 -19.56
N PRO A 439 0.71 -25.04 -19.02
CA PRO A 439 1.85 -25.05 -18.10
C PRO A 439 3.12 -24.50 -18.76
N VAL A 440 3.98 -23.84 -17.97
CA VAL A 440 5.25 -23.27 -18.46
C VAL A 440 6.25 -24.38 -18.76
N LEU A 441 6.88 -24.34 -19.94
CA LEU A 441 7.80 -25.38 -20.46
C LEU A 441 8.84 -25.89 -19.45
N GLY A 442 9.55 -25.01 -18.73
CA GLY A 442 10.58 -25.42 -17.77
C GLY A 442 10.06 -26.24 -16.57
N HIS A 443 8.78 -26.06 -16.22
CA HIS A 443 8.15 -26.88 -15.18
C HIS A 443 7.72 -28.25 -15.70
N VAL A 444 7.34 -28.35 -16.98
CA VAL A 444 7.00 -29.64 -17.61
C VAL A 444 8.21 -30.57 -17.59
N GLU A 445 9.40 -30.05 -17.86
CA GLU A 445 10.67 -30.81 -17.80
C GLU A 445 11.00 -31.27 -16.38
N THR A 446 10.85 -30.39 -15.39
CA THR A 446 11.12 -30.69 -13.97
C THR A 446 10.14 -31.77 -13.47
N PHE A 447 8.85 -31.60 -13.73
CA PHE A 447 7.83 -32.58 -13.39
C PHE A 447 8.05 -33.93 -14.09
N SER A 448 8.42 -33.93 -15.38
CA SER A 448 8.75 -35.16 -16.13
C SER A 448 9.85 -35.97 -15.45
N LYS A 449 10.90 -35.29 -14.98
CA LYS A 449 12.02 -35.92 -14.29
C LYS A 449 11.58 -36.56 -12.97
N GLU A 450 10.87 -35.82 -12.12
CA GLU A 450 10.39 -36.33 -10.83
C GLU A 450 9.36 -37.46 -11.00
N PHE A 451 8.46 -37.34 -11.97
CA PHE A 451 7.49 -38.37 -12.28
C PHE A 451 8.16 -39.70 -12.68
N ARG A 452 9.26 -39.65 -13.47
CA ARG A 452 10.04 -40.85 -13.80
C ARG A 452 10.68 -41.51 -12.58
N LEU A 453 11.24 -40.69 -11.69
CA LEU A 453 11.83 -41.19 -10.44
C LEU A 453 10.77 -41.90 -9.60
N LEU A 454 9.56 -41.35 -9.51
CA LEU A 454 8.44 -41.97 -8.82
C LEU A 454 8.03 -43.30 -9.41
N ILE A 455 7.84 -43.40 -10.74
CA ILE A 455 7.48 -44.66 -11.38
C ILE A 455 8.51 -45.74 -11.03
N ARG A 456 9.81 -45.41 -11.11
CA ARG A 456 10.90 -46.35 -10.76
C ARG A 456 10.93 -46.67 -9.27
N ALA A 457 10.73 -45.70 -8.39
CA ALA A 457 10.79 -45.90 -6.94
C ALA A 457 9.62 -46.75 -6.43
N THR A 458 8.48 -46.68 -7.11
CA THR A 458 7.24 -47.38 -6.73
C THR A 458 7.11 -48.78 -7.35
N GLU A 459 8.04 -49.18 -8.21
CA GLU A 459 8.12 -50.55 -8.75
C GLU A 459 8.22 -51.58 -7.60
N GLY A 460 7.30 -52.54 -7.57
CA GLY A 460 7.22 -53.56 -6.52
C GLY A 460 6.28 -53.23 -5.36
N HIS A 461 5.80 -51.99 -5.24
CA HIS A 461 4.85 -51.59 -4.19
C HIS A 461 3.38 -51.73 -4.63
N LEU A 462 2.79 -52.92 -4.46
CA LEU A 462 1.43 -53.25 -4.93
C LEU A 462 0.33 -52.27 -4.50
N PHE A 463 0.41 -51.70 -3.29
CA PHE A 463 -0.60 -50.79 -2.77
C PHE A 463 -0.71 -49.46 -3.53
N LEU A 464 0.34 -49.09 -4.28
CA LEU A 464 0.37 -47.86 -5.07
C LEU A 464 -0.08 -48.06 -6.52
N LYS A 465 -0.29 -49.31 -6.98
CA LYS A 465 -0.58 -49.63 -8.38
C LYS A 465 -1.81 -48.89 -8.92
N GLU A 466 -2.89 -48.89 -8.15
CA GLU A 466 -4.16 -48.28 -8.53
C GLU A 466 -4.09 -46.74 -8.50
N PRO A 467 -3.61 -46.11 -7.40
CA PRO A 467 -3.33 -44.67 -7.37
C PRO A 467 -2.40 -44.19 -8.51
N LEU A 468 -1.35 -44.95 -8.84
CA LEU A 468 -0.43 -44.61 -9.94
C LEU A 468 -1.09 -44.70 -11.32
N ARG A 469 -2.07 -45.58 -11.51
CA ARG A 469 -2.86 -45.63 -12.74
C ARG A 469 -3.65 -44.35 -12.94
N ASN A 470 -4.31 -43.87 -11.88
CA ASN A 470 -5.05 -42.61 -11.91
C ASN A 470 -4.11 -41.42 -12.16
N LEU A 471 -2.93 -41.44 -11.55
CA LEU A 471 -1.90 -40.43 -11.78
C LEU A 471 -1.43 -40.41 -13.24
N LYS A 472 -1.08 -41.56 -13.81
CA LYS A 472 -0.71 -41.68 -15.24
C LYS A 472 -1.81 -41.18 -16.16
N GLN A 473 -3.07 -41.48 -15.84
CA GLN A 473 -4.21 -41.03 -16.62
C GLN A 473 -4.39 -39.52 -16.58
N ILE A 474 -4.28 -38.86 -15.42
CA ILE A 474 -4.44 -37.40 -15.39
C ILE A 474 -3.24 -36.66 -16.00
N VAL A 475 -2.02 -37.20 -15.84
CA VAL A 475 -0.82 -36.68 -16.51
C VAL A 475 -0.98 -36.70 -18.02
N SER A 476 -1.66 -37.70 -18.61
CA SER A 476 -1.91 -37.75 -20.05
C SER A 476 -2.79 -36.62 -20.58
N PHE A 477 -3.70 -36.14 -19.73
CA PHE A 477 -4.60 -35.05 -20.08
C PHE A 477 -3.95 -33.66 -19.88
N VAL A 478 -3.12 -33.53 -18.84
CA VAL A 478 -2.45 -32.26 -18.50
C VAL A 478 -1.21 -32.03 -19.38
N TYR A 479 -0.42 -33.09 -19.62
CA TYR A 479 0.86 -33.03 -20.33
C TYR A 479 0.91 -34.05 -21.49
N PRO A 480 0.16 -33.84 -22.59
CA PRO A 480 0.08 -34.81 -23.69
C PRO A 480 1.42 -35.04 -24.42
N GLU A 481 2.29 -34.03 -24.43
CA GLU A 481 3.61 -34.06 -25.10
C GLU A 481 4.60 -35.01 -24.39
N LEU A 482 4.42 -35.18 -23.08
CA LEU A 482 5.20 -36.08 -22.22
C LEU A 482 5.02 -37.56 -22.61
N ILE A 483 3.91 -37.89 -23.28
CA ILE A 483 3.59 -39.24 -23.75
C ILE A 483 4.20 -39.53 -25.11
N GLN A 484 4.26 -38.52 -25.99
CA GLN A 484 4.74 -38.68 -27.36
C GLN A 484 6.27 -38.74 -27.44
N ALA A 485 6.98 -38.11 -26.50
CA ALA A 485 8.43 -38.01 -26.54
C ALA A 485 9.19 -39.19 -25.90
N GLU A 486 8.62 -39.89 -24.91
CA GLU A 486 9.44 -40.71 -23.99
C GLU A 486 8.91 -42.13 -23.67
N GLY A 487 7.87 -42.64 -24.33
CA GLY A 487 7.48 -44.06 -24.20
C GLY A 487 7.17 -44.51 -22.77
N LEU A 488 6.57 -43.64 -21.96
CA LEU A 488 6.37 -43.79 -20.51
C LEU A 488 5.17 -44.70 -20.11
N PHE A 489 4.72 -45.56 -21.04
CA PHE A 489 3.64 -46.53 -20.85
C PHE A 489 4.08 -47.95 -21.20
#